data_AF-A0A081K7B5-F1
#
_entry.id   AF-A0A081K7B5-F1
#
_cell.length_a   1.000
_cell.length_b   1.000
_cell.length_c   1.000
_cell.angle_alpha   90.00
_cell.angle_beta   90.00
_cell.angle_gamma   90.00
#
_symmetry.space_group_name_H-M   'P 1'
#
loop_
_entity.id
_entity.type
_entity.pdbx_description
1 polymer ?
#
loop_
_entity_poly.entity_id
_entity_poly.type
_entity_poly.pdbx_seq_one_letter_code
_entity_poly.pdbx_strand_id
1 'polypeptide(L)'
;MRYILTLITTILRISFSTLLNQVANSLVKNHGRTITRKESIKRSWVRTIWLIAGIIMLFNPALPIIMIIALPTTFLSFMILDEMQ
;
A
#
# COMPACT_ATOMS: atom_id res chain seq x y z
N MET A 1 25.50 -7.59 15.80
CA MET A 1 25.21 -6.90 14.52
C MET A 1 24.61 -7.81 13.45
N ARG A 2 25.22 -8.97 13.11
CA ARG A 2 24.70 -9.90 12.08
C ARG A 2 23.25 -10.38 12.28
N TYR A 3 22.88 -10.73 13.52
CA TYR A 3 21.55 -11.25 13.85
C TYR A 3 20.41 -10.23 13.68
N ILE A 4 20.70 -8.95 13.92
CA ILE A 4 19.73 -7.86 13.76
C ILE A 4 19.43 -7.64 12.27
N LEU A 5 20.47 -7.68 11.43
CA LEU A 5 20.33 -7.58 9.97
C LEU A 5 19.56 -8.77 9.38
N THR A 6 19.77 -9.99 9.87
CA THR A 6 19.00 -11.16 9.44
C THR A 6 17.53 -11.08 9.86
N LEU A 7 17.25 -10.52 11.04
CA LEU A 7 15.87 -10.30 11.50
C LEU A 7 15.15 -9.25 10.65
N ILE A 8 15.79 -8.11 10.39
CA ILE A 8 15.24 -7.05 9.53
C ILE A 8 14.97 -7.57 8.11
N THR A 9 15.91 -8.31 7.53
CA THR A 9 15.77 -8.84 6.17
C THR A 9 14.70 -9.93 6.07
N THR A 10 14.57 -10.80 7.08
CA THR A 10 13.49 -11.81 7.12
C THR A 10 12.12 -11.19 7.30
N ILE A 11 11.97 -10.21 8.19
CA ILE A 11 10.72 -9.46 8.38
C ILE A 11 10.34 -8.71 7.11
N LEU A 12 11.32 -8.08 6.45
CA LEU A 12 11.10 -7.41 5.16
C LEU A 12 10.61 -8.39 4.10
N ARG A 13 11.24 -9.57 4.01
CA ARG A 13 10.92 -10.60 3.01
C ARG A 13 9.52 -11.18 3.23
N ILE A 14 9.13 -11.41 4.49
CA ILE A 14 7.78 -11.87 4.83
C ILE A 14 6.76 -10.83 4.40
N SER A 15 6.91 -9.57 4.83
CA SER A 15 5.97 -8.49 4.52
C SER A 15 5.86 -8.21 3.03
N PHE A 16 6.98 -8.27 2.30
CA PHE A 16 6.99 -8.11 0.84
C PHE A 16 6.26 -9.25 0.13
N SER A 17 6.43 -10.49 0.59
CA SER A 17 5.74 -11.66 0.00
C SER A 17 4.23 -11.61 0.21
N THR A 18 3.76 -11.19 1.40
CA THR A 18 2.34 -11.03 1.69
C THR A 18 1.72 -9.96 0.81
N LEU A 19 2.48 -8.93 0.47
CA LEU A 19 2.04 -7.81 -0.33
C LEU A 19 1.95 -8.15 -1.83
N LEU A 20 2.94 -8.87 -2.37
CA LEU A 20 2.82 -9.43 -3.72
C LEU A 20 1.60 -10.33 -3.83
N ASN A 21 1.31 -11.13 -2.79
CA ASN A 21 0.15 -12.01 -2.77
C ASN A 21 -1.18 -11.25 -2.63
N GLN A 22 -1.21 -10.12 -1.90
CA GLN A 22 -2.39 -9.26 -1.81
C GLN A 22 -2.64 -8.48 -3.10
N VAL A 23 -1.59 -7.99 -3.78
CA VAL A 23 -1.69 -7.35 -5.10
C VAL A 23 -2.15 -8.37 -6.13
N ALA A 24 -1.55 -9.56 -6.16
CA ALA A 24 -1.95 -10.66 -7.04
C ALA A 24 -3.42 -11.05 -6.81
N ASN A 25 -3.85 -11.23 -5.56
CA ASN A 25 -5.25 -11.50 -5.24
C ASN A 25 -6.18 -10.35 -5.63
N SER A 26 -5.72 -9.10 -5.56
CA SER A 26 -6.54 -7.95 -5.97
C SER A 26 -6.70 -7.85 -7.49
N LEU A 27 -5.69 -8.26 -8.26
CA LEU A 27 -5.78 -8.43 -9.72
C LEU A 27 -6.73 -9.57 -10.10
N VAL A 28 -6.71 -10.68 -9.35
CA VAL A 28 -7.55 -11.86 -9.59
C VAL A 28 -9.02 -11.62 -9.17
N LYS A 29 -9.26 -10.92 -8.05
CA LYS A 29 -10.60 -10.71 -7.45
C LYS A 29 -11.42 -9.60 -8.12
N ASN A 30 -11.09 -9.16 -9.33
CA ASN A 30 -11.84 -8.13 -10.05
C ASN A 30 -12.94 -8.67 -11.00
N HIS A 31 -13.36 -9.93 -10.84
CA HIS A 31 -14.32 -10.59 -11.73
C HIS A 31 -15.79 -10.61 -11.26
N GLY A 32 -16.16 -9.85 -10.21
CA GLY A 32 -17.39 -10.17 -9.46
C GLY A 32 -18.57 -9.20 -9.47
N ARG A 33 -18.40 -7.88 -9.64
CA ARG A 33 -19.52 -6.95 -9.38
C ARG A 33 -19.45 -5.71 -10.28
N THR A 34 -20.57 -5.43 -10.92
CA THR A 34 -20.92 -4.24 -11.71
C THR A 34 -20.85 -2.97 -10.86
N ILE A 35 -19.64 -2.55 -10.51
CA ILE A 35 -19.29 -1.16 -10.23
C ILE A 35 -18.64 -0.65 -11.50
N THR A 36 -19.02 0.55 -11.94
CA THR A 36 -18.52 1.21 -13.15
C THR A 36 -17.00 0.99 -13.28
N ARG A 37 -16.56 0.32 -14.34
CA ARG A 37 -15.18 -0.21 -14.50
C ARG A 37 -14.09 0.82 -14.20
N LYS A 38 -14.38 2.11 -14.42
CA LYS A 38 -13.48 3.25 -14.18
C LYS A 38 -13.24 3.54 -12.69
N GLU A 39 -14.23 3.34 -11.82
CA GLU A 39 -14.13 3.64 -10.39
C GLU A 39 -13.36 2.55 -9.62
N SER A 40 -13.53 1.28 -10.02
CA SER A 40 -12.82 0.15 -9.39
C SER A 40 -11.29 0.24 -9.57
N ILE A 41 -10.85 0.68 -10.75
CA ILE A 41 -9.43 0.83 -11.09
C ILE A 41 -8.83 1.95 -10.24
N LYS A 42 -9.51 3.10 -10.14
CA LYS A 42 -9.04 4.23 -9.31
C LYS A 42 -8.96 3.88 -7.83
N ARG A 43 -9.93 3.14 -7.27
CA ARG A 43 -9.85 2.64 -5.87
C ARG A 43 -8.69 1.65 -5.66
N SER A 44 -8.40 0.81 -6.66
CA SER A 44 -7.25 -0.11 -6.58
C SER A 44 -5.92 0.65 -6.52
N TRP A 45 -5.80 1.77 -7.24
CA TRP A 45 -4.58 2.60 -7.22
C TRP A 45 -4.31 3.21 -5.85
N VAL A 46 -5.32 3.80 -5.21
CA VAL A 46 -5.20 4.33 -3.84
C VAL A 46 -4.75 3.26 -2.86
N ARG A 47 -5.32 2.06 -2.99
CA ARG A 47 -5.00 0.95 -2.11
C ARG A 47 -3.56 0.48 -2.27
N THR A 48 -3.06 0.42 -3.51
CA THR A 48 -1.66 0.11 -3.80
C THR A 48 -0.72 1.20 -3.26
N ILE A 49 -1.07 2.48 -3.42
CA ILE A 49 -0.31 3.61 -2.89
C ILE A 49 -0.20 3.54 -1.36
N TRP A 50 -1.31 3.27 -0.67
CA TRP A 50 -1.33 3.08 0.79
C TRP A 50 -0.52 1.87 1.24
N LEU A 51 -0.53 0.77 0.48
CA LEU A 51 0.30 -0.40 0.76
C LEU A 51 1.79 -0.08 0.63
N ILE A 52 2.19 0.60 -0.45
CA ILE A 52 3.59 1.02 -0.66
C ILE A 52 4.03 1.99 0.44
N ALA A 53 3.20 2.98 0.78
CA ALA A 53 3.45 3.93 1.87
C ALA A 53 3.65 3.19 3.21
N GLY A 54 2.80 2.21 3.52
CA GLY A 54 2.92 1.38 4.72
C GLY A 54 4.23 0.57 4.78
N ILE A 55 4.73 0.06 3.64
CA ILE A 55 6.04 -0.63 3.60
C ILE A 55 7.17 0.34 3.94
N ILE A 56 7.16 1.53 3.35
CA ILE A 56 8.21 2.52 3.55
C ILE A 56 8.22 2.95 5.03
N MET A 57 7.05 3.11 5.64
CA MET A 57 6.91 3.34 7.08
C MET A 57 7.43 2.18 7.93
N LEU A 58 7.22 0.93 7.49
CA LEU A 58 7.71 -0.27 8.19
C LEU A 58 9.25 -0.39 8.11
N PHE A 59 9.85 0.07 7.02
CA PHE A 59 11.29 0.03 6.81
C PHE A 59 12.05 1.02 7.71
N ASN A 60 11.45 2.18 7.98
CA ASN A 60 11.98 3.17 8.88
C ASN A 60 10.86 3.80 9.71
N PRO A 61 10.50 3.20 10.87
CA PRO A 61 9.37 3.63 11.70
C PRO A 61 9.69 4.89 12.53
N ALA A 62 10.44 5.83 11.96
CA ALA A 62 10.66 7.13 12.56
C ALA A 62 9.42 8.00 12.36
N LEU A 63 8.91 8.58 13.44
CA LEU A 63 7.74 9.49 13.42
C LEU A 63 7.79 10.56 12.31
N PRO A 64 8.93 11.23 12.04
CA PRO A 64 9.01 12.23 10.97
C PRO A 64 8.76 11.64 9.58
N ILE A 65 9.29 10.44 9.33
CA ILE A 65 9.16 9.75 8.04
C ILE A 65 7.72 9.28 7.84
N ILE A 66 7.10 8.75 8.89
CA ILE A 66 5.69 8.37 8.87
C ILE A 66 4.82 9.60 8.55
N MET A 67 5.07 10.76 9.17
CA MET A 67 4.30 11.97 8.85
C MET A 67 4.50 12.46 7.41
N ILE A 68 5.75 12.53 6.94
CA ILE A 68 6.07 12.99 5.58
C ILE A 68 5.42 12.10 4.52
N ILE A 69 5.25 10.81 4.79
CA ILE A 69 4.62 9.88 3.86
C ILE A 69 3.10 9.89 4.05
N ALA A 70 2.61 9.80 5.29
CA ALA A 70 1.17 9.67 5.58
C ALA A 70 0.37 10.88 5.08
N LEU A 71 0.86 12.11 5.29
CA LEU A 71 0.17 13.34 4.88
C LEU A 71 -0.10 13.45 3.37
N PRO A 72 0.90 13.32 2.48
CA PRO A 72 0.64 13.33 1.05
C PRO A 72 -0.14 12.09 0.60
N THR A 73 0.04 10.94 1.26
CA THR A 73 -0.71 9.72 0.93
C THR A 73 -2.20 9.87 1.25
N THR A 74 -2.55 10.46 2.40
CA THR A 74 -3.94 10.78 2.76
C THR A 74 -4.51 11.86 1.87
N PHE A 75 -3.73 12.90 1.55
CA PHE A 75 -4.14 13.96 0.64
C PHE A 75 -4.43 13.44 -0.77
N LEU A 76 -3.53 12.63 -1.36
CA LEU A 76 -3.77 11.98 -2.65
C LEU A 76 -4.99 11.06 -2.60
N SER A 77 -5.14 10.33 -1.50
CA SER A 77 -6.26 9.41 -1.29
C SER A 77 -7.58 10.16 -1.27
N PHE A 78 -7.65 11.34 -0.63
CA PHE A 78 -8.83 12.20 -0.65
C PHE A 78 -9.04 12.87 -2.00
N MET A 79 -7.99 13.39 -2.63
CA MET A 79 -8.07 14.02 -3.95
C MET A 79 -8.60 13.06 -5.02
N ILE A 80 -8.13 11.79 -5.04
CA ILE A 80 -8.70 10.78 -5.95
C ILE A 80 -10.16 10.48 -5.62
N LEU A 81 -10.53 10.47 -4.34
CA LEU A 81 -11.88 10.13 -3.91
C LEU A 81 -12.86 11.26 -4.20
N ASP A 82 -12.41 12.51 -4.13
CA ASP A 82 -13.16 13.72 -4.47
C ASP A 82 -13.44 13.79 -5.97
N GLU A 83 -12.49 13.38 -6.81
CA GLU A 83 -12.66 13.27 -8.27
C GLU A 83 -13.70 12.19 -8.70
N MET A 84 -14.32 11.49 -7.75
CA MET A 84 -15.35 10.48 -7.98
C MET A 84 -16.76 10.97 -7.65
N GLN A 85 -16.90 12.21 -7.17
CA GLN A 85 -18.19 12.88 -6.92
C GLN A 85 -18.56 13.80 -8.09
#